data_AF-A0A848XYG2-F1
#
_entry.id   AF-A0A848XYG2-F1
#
_cell.length_a   1.000
_cell.length_b   1.000
_cell.length_c   1.000
_cell.angle_alpha   90.00
_cell.angle_beta   90.00
_cell.angle_gamma   90.00
#
_symmetry.space_group_name_H-M   'P 1'
#
loop_
_entity.id
_entity.type
_entity.pdbx_description
1 polymer ?
#
loop_
_entity_poly.entity_id
_entity_poly.type
_entity_poly.pdbx_seq_one_letter_code
_entity_poly.pdbx_strand_id
1 'polypeptide(L)'
;AWPHDAAATGKDGGEPLAYQYRKLGLKMMPKHASSPDGGNSLAASVMEMLELMKEGRFKVFNTCSMWLEEFRIYHRKDGKIVERKDDLLDASRYAMMMRRHARVETNRRMVDAQPPGSYDPLSVLN
;
A
#
# COMPACT_ATOMS: atom_id res chain seq x y z
N ALA A 1 -6.27 0.13 -1.77
CA ALA A 1 -6.31 0.51 -3.20
C ALA A 1 -6.66 -0.73 -4.00
N TRP A 2 -7.22 -0.58 -5.21
CA TRP A 2 -7.58 -1.70 -6.07
C TRP A 2 -7.16 -1.42 -7.51
N PRO A 3 -6.81 -2.45 -8.30
CA PRO A 3 -6.27 -2.27 -9.64
C PRO A 3 -7.34 -1.77 -10.63
N HIS A 4 -6.93 -1.19 -11.75
CA HIS A 4 -7.87 -0.62 -12.72
C HIS A 4 -8.86 -1.65 -13.28
N ASP A 5 -8.40 -2.88 -13.48
CA ASP A 5 -9.16 -4.01 -14.02
C ASP A 5 -10.18 -4.61 -13.04
N ALA A 6 -10.10 -4.31 -11.73
CA ALA A 6 -11.14 -4.72 -10.77
C ALA A 6 -12.46 -3.92 -10.93
N ALA A 7 -12.50 -2.95 -11.85
CA ALA A 7 -13.73 -2.35 -12.36
C ALA A 7 -14.41 -3.23 -13.42
N ALA A 8 -13.71 -4.19 -14.02
CA ALA A 8 -14.29 -5.11 -14.98
C ALA A 8 -15.26 -6.06 -14.29
N THR A 9 -16.38 -6.31 -14.95
CA THR A 9 -17.30 -7.38 -14.62
C THR A 9 -16.72 -8.70 -15.14
N GLY A 10 -16.84 -9.77 -14.36
CA GLY A 10 -16.37 -11.10 -14.77
C GLY A 10 -17.02 -11.56 -16.07
N LYS A 11 -16.53 -12.66 -16.67
CA LYS A 11 -17.08 -13.23 -17.92
C LYS A 11 -18.60 -13.51 -17.86
N ASP A 12 -19.15 -13.60 -16.66
CA ASP A 12 -20.56 -13.90 -16.39
C ASP A 12 -21.42 -12.63 -16.17
N GLY A 13 -20.88 -11.43 -16.41
CA GLY A 13 -21.63 -10.17 -16.32
C GLY A 13 -22.00 -9.74 -14.89
N GLY A 14 -21.37 -10.32 -13.87
CA GLY A 14 -21.59 -10.00 -12.45
C GLY A 14 -21.01 -8.65 -12.02
N GLU A 15 -21.28 -8.21 -10.80
CA GLU A 15 -20.85 -6.90 -10.28
C GLU A 15 -19.31 -6.74 -10.26
N PRO A 16 -18.77 -5.51 -10.42
CA PRO A 16 -17.32 -5.28 -10.36
C PRO A 16 -16.71 -5.78 -9.04
N LEU A 17 -15.51 -6.35 -9.11
CA LEU A 17 -14.86 -6.98 -7.97
C LEU A 17 -14.69 -6.01 -6.78
N ALA A 18 -14.35 -4.75 -7.06
CA ALA A 18 -14.25 -3.71 -6.02
C ALA A 18 -15.57 -3.46 -5.29
N TYR A 19 -16.70 -3.61 -5.97
CA TYR A 19 -18.03 -3.47 -5.37
C TYR A 19 -18.39 -4.70 -4.52
N GLN A 20 -18.06 -5.90 -4.99
CA GLN A 20 -18.24 -7.13 -4.20
C GLN A 20 -17.48 -7.07 -2.88
N TYR A 21 -16.19 -6.70 -2.91
CA TYR A 21 -15.39 -6.53 -1.68
C TYR A 21 -15.96 -5.45 -0.75
N ARG A 22 -16.52 -4.36 -1.30
CA ARG A 22 -17.20 -3.33 -0.50
C ARG A 22 -18.43 -3.88 0.21
N LYS A 23 -19.26 -4.70 -0.47
CA LYS A 23 -20.41 -5.38 0.14
C LYS A 23 -20.01 -6.33 1.27
N LEU A 24 -18.84 -6.96 1.17
CA LEU A 24 -18.25 -7.80 2.23
C LEU A 24 -17.64 -6.99 3.39
N GLY A 25 -17.75 -5.66 3.39
CA GLY A 25 -17.31 -4.80 4.49
C GLY A 25 -15.88 -4.28 4.37
N LEU A 26 -15.16 -4.55 3.27
CA LEU A 26 -13.84 -3.96 3.06
C LEU A 26 -13.96 -2.47 2.77
N LYS A 27 -13.06 -1.67 3.35
CA LYS A 27 -12.94 -0.22 3.11
C LYS A 27 -12.30 0.04 1.75
N MET A 28 -13.04 -0.23 0.68
CA MET A 28 -12.59 -0.04 -0.68
C MET A 28 -12.49 1.45 -1.03
N MET A 29 -11.39 1.86 -1.66
CA MET A 29 -11.22 3.23 -2.16
C MET A 29 -12.31 3.57 -3.21
N PRO A 30 -12.71 4.83 -3.34
CA PRO A 30 -13.74 5.23 -4.31
C PRO A 30 -13.26 5.12 -5.76
N LYS A 31 -11.94 5.25 -5.99
CA LYS A 31 -11.30 5.14 -7.31
C LYS A 31 -10.24 4.05 -7.29
N HIS A 32 -9.94 3.51 -8.47
CA HIS A 32 -8.83 2.59 -8.68
C HIS A 32 -7.49 3.28 -8.37
N ALA A 33 -6.44 2.49 -8.24
CA ALA A 33 -5.11 2.98 -7.95
C ALA A 33 -4.57 3.85 -9.09
N SER A 34 -4.11 5.06 -8.76
CA SER A 34 -3.47 5.98 -9.70
C SER A 34 -2.36 6.78 -9.03
N SER A 35 -1.39 7.21 -9.82
CA SER A 35 -0.39 8.21 -9.49
C SER A 35 -1.05 9.56 -9.10
N PRO A 36 -0.37 10.45 -8.35
CA PRO A 36 -0.92 11.77 -7.99
C PRO A 36 -1.40 12.61 -9.18
N ASP A 37 -0.79 12.44 -10.36
CA ASP A 37 -1.17 13.08 -11.62
C ASP A 37 -2.34 12.38 -12.35
N GLY A 38 -2.86 11.29 -11.80
CA GLY A 38 -3.92 10.48 -12.40
C GLY A 38 -3.43 9.35 -13.32
N GLY A 39 -2.12 9.22 -13.57
CA GLY A 39 -1.55 8.14 -14.37
C GLY A 39 -1.56 6.77 -13.67
N ASN A 40 -1.29 5.69 -14.41
CA ASN A 40 -1.13 4.33 -13.87
C ASN A 40 0.01 3.58 -14.58
N SER A 41 1.16 4.24 -14.75
CA SER A 41 2.30 3.64 -15.46
C SER A 41 2.95 2.54 -14.62
N LEU A 42 2.92 1.30 -15.14
CA LEU A 42 3.59 0.15 -14.54
C LEU A 42 5.10 0.41 -14.41
N ALA A 43 5.74 0.86 -15.49
CA ALA A 43 7.17 1.13 -15.50
C ALA A 43 7.57 2.20 -14.47
N ALA A 44 6.82 3.30 -14.38
CA ALA A 44 7.11 4.37 -13.41
C ALA A 44 6.95 3.87 -11.96
N SER A 45 5.86 3.18 -11.66
CA SER A 45 5.60 2.66 -10.31
C SER A 45 6.61 1.59 -9.89
N VAL A 46 7.09 0.75 -10.81
CA VAL A 46 8.16 -0.21 -10.53
C VAL A 46 9.50 0.48 -10.30
N MET A 47 9.82 1.52 -11.07
CA MET A 47 11.04 2.30 -10.87
C MET A 47 11.04 3.00 -9.50
N GLU A 48 9.92 3.63 -9.12
CA GLU A 48 9.79 4.25 -7.78
C GLU A 48 9.97 3.21 -6.67
N MET A 49 9.31 2.05 -6.78
CA MET A 49 9.42 0.99 -5.79
C MET A 49 10.86 0.48 -5.64
N LEU A 50 11.59 0.33 -6.76
CA LEU A 50 12.99 -0.06 -6.77
C LEU A 50 13.89 0.98 -6.11
N GLU A 51 13.70 2.27 -6.37
CA GLU A 51 14.50 3.33 -5.73
C GLU A 51 14.27 3.36 -4.21
N LEU A 52 13.02 3.22 -3.76
CA LEU A 52 12.72 3.11 -2.34
C LEU A 52 13.40 1.89 -1.69
N MET A 53 13.50 0.75 -2.41
CA MET A 53 14.22 -0.42 -1.92
C MET A 53 15.73 -0.15 -1.80
N LYS A 54 16.35 0.47 -2.82
CA LYS A 54 17.78 0.80 -2.83
C LYS A 54 18.17 1.75 -1.70
N GLU A 55 17.33 2.73 -1.42
CA GLU A 55 17.53 3.68 -0.31
C GLU A 55 17.15 3.09 1.05
N GLY A 56 16.62 1.86 1.08
CA GLY A 56 16.18 1.20 2.30
C GLY A 56 14.90 1.80 2.90
N ARG A 57 14.11 2.54 2.12
CA ARG A 57 12.82 3.13 2.51
C ARG A 57 11.62 2.20 2.24
N PHE A 58 11.81 1.14 1.47
CA PHE A 58 10.85 0.04 1.33
C PHE A 58 11.39 -1.20 2.04
N LYS A 59 10.63 -1.74 2.99
CA LYS A 59 10.99 -2.92 3.79
C LYS A 59 9.84 -3.92 3.77
N VAL A 60 10.21 -5.20 3.75
CA VAL A 60 9.27 -6.32 3.79
C VAL A 60 9.61 -7.17 5.00
N PHE A 61 8.60 -7.54 5.78
CA PHE A 61 8.78 -8.47 6.89
C PHE A 61 9.24 -9.83 6.37
N ASN A 62 10.14 -10.48 7.11
CA ASN A 62 10.66 -11.81 6.74
C ASN A 62 9.57 -12.90 6.70
N THR A 63 8.44 -12.68 7.36
CA THR A 63 7.26 -13.57 7.35
C THR A 63 6.44 -13.50 6.06
N CYS A 64 6.67 -12.50 5.20
CA CYS A 64 6.00 -12.38 3.90
C CYS A 64 6.71 -13.26 2.85
N SER A 65 6.83 -14.56 3.11
CA SER A 65 7.59 -15.52 2.27
C SER A 65 7.10 -15.56 0.82
N MET A 66 5.79 -15.56 0.60
CA MET A 66 5.20 -15.53 -0.75
C MET A 66 5.60 -14.28 -1.53
N TRP A 67 5.62 -13.11 -0.88
CA TRP A 67 6.10 -11.87 -1.53
C TRP A 67 7.57 -12.01 -1.93
N LEU A 68 8.39 -12.59 -1.05
CA LEU A 68 9.81 -12.81 -1.33
C LEU A 68 10.03 -13.83 -2.46
N GLU A 69 9.13 -14.80 -2.64
CA GLU A 69 9.14 -15.74 -3.77
C GLU A 69 8.87 -15.04 -5.10
N GLU A 70 7.83 -14.21 -5.16
CA GLU A 70 7.52 -13.39 -6.34
C GLU A 70 8.69 -12.47 -6.69
N PHE A 71 9.24 -11.77 -5.68
CA PHE A 71 10.36 -10.86 -5.87
C PHE A 71 11.60 -11.56 -6.47
N ARG A 72 11.89 -12.81 -6.07
CA ARG A 72 13.06 -13.55 -6.60
C ARG A 72 12.97 -13.87 -8.08
N ILE A 73 11.75 -14.03 -8.61
CA ILE A 73 11.52 -14.40 -10.01
C ILE A 73 11.11 -13.20 -10.87
N TYR A 74 10.89 -12.03 -10.27
CA TYR A 74 10.51 -10.82 -10.96
C TYR A 74 11.67 -10.27 -11.78
N HIS A 75 11.51 -10.22 -13.11
CA HIS A 75 12.56 -9.82 -14.03
C HIS A 75 12.00 -9.14 -15.28
N ARG A 76 12.90 -8.54 -16.06
CA ARG A 76 12.58 -8.02 -17.39
C ARG A 76 13.09 -8.96 -18.47
N LYS A 77 12.32 -9.10 -19.54
CA LYS A 77 12.69 -9.77 -20.78
C LYS A 77 12.38 -8.83 -21.94
N ASP A 78 13.35 -8.63 -22.84
CA ASP A 78 13.22 -7.73 -23.99
C ASP A 78 12.78 -6.31 -23.61
N GLY A 79 13.30 -5.80 -22.48
CA GLY A 79 12.99 -4.47 -21.95
C GLY A 79 11.62 -4.34 -21.27
N LYS A 80 10.79 -5.39 -21.28
CA LYS A 80 9.46 -5.43 -20.65
C LYS A 80 9.48 -6.24 -19.37
N ILE A 81 8.64 -5.86 -18.42
CA ILE A 81 8.39 -6.67 -17.22
C ILE A 81 7.67 -7.96 -17.65
N VAL A 82 8.08 -9.09 -17.07
CA VAL A 82 7.38 -10.36 -17.26
C VAL A 82 6.26 -10.46 -16.24
N GLU A 83 5.01 -10.34 -16.71
CA GLU A 83 3.77 -10.45 -15.91
C GLU A 83 3.52 -11.92 -15.55
N ARG A 84 4.25 -12.43 -14.55
CA ARG A 84 4.11 -13.81 -14.05
C ARG A 84 4.37 -13.85 -12.56
N LYS A 85 3.36 -14.32 -11.82
CA LYS A 85 3.44 -14.54 -10.36
C LYS A 85 3.92 -13.27 -9.65
N ASP A 86 3.20 -12.19 -9.87
CA ASP A 86 3.48 -10.84 -9.39
C ASP A 86 2.30 -10.25 -8.61
N ASP A 87 1.35 -11.08 -8.17
CA ASP A 87 0.12 -10.66 -7.50
C ASP A 87 0.40 -9.82 -6.24
N LEU A 88 1.32 -10.27 -5.37
CA LEU A 88 1.69 -9.58 -4.15
C LEU A 88 2.59 -8.37 -4.41
N LEU A 89 3.46 -8.44 -5.42
CA LEU A 89 4.24 -7.29 -5.90
C LEU A 89 3.32 -6.19 -6.41
N ASP A 90 2.31 -6.54 -7.20
CA ASP A 90 1.33 -5.61 -7.75
C ASP A 90 0.45 -5.01 -6.67
N ALA A 91 -0.05 -5.83 -5.73
CA ALA A 91 -0.77 -5.33 -4.57
C ALA A 91 0.07 -4.32 -3.77
N SER A 92 1.35 -4.62 -3.56
CA SER A 92 2.28 -3.73 -2.86
C SER A 92 2.54 -2.44 -3.62
N ARG A 93 2.68 -2.52 -4.96
CA ARG A 93 2.87 -1.40 -5.86
C ARG A 93 1.66 -0.47 -5.86
N TYR A 94 0.44 -1.02 -5.90
CA TYR A 94 -0.79 -0.23 -5.77
C TYR A 94 -0.94 0.44 -4.40
N ALA A 95 -0.55 -0.26 -3.32
CA ALA A 95 -0.53 0.31 -1.99
C ALA A 95 0.46 1.48 -1.89
N MET A 96 1.67 1.30 -2.44
CA MET A 96 2.71 2.34 -2.51
C MET A 96 2.21 3.56 -3.31
N MET A 97 1.65 3.33 -4.50
CA MET A 97 1.13 4.39 -5.37
C MET A 97 0.03 5.21 -4.70
N MET A 98 -0.82 4.55 -3.89
CA MET A 98 -1.92 5.19 -3.17
C MET A 98 -1.59 5.57 -1.73
N ARG A 99 -0.30 5.62 -1.34
CA ARG A 99 0.14 5.93 0.03
C ARG A 99 -0.35 7.28 0.56
N ARG A 100 -0.67 8.23 -0.33
CA ARG A 100 -1.30 9.53 0.02
C ARG A 100 -2.66 9.42 0.73
N HIS A 101 -3.31 8.26 0.62
CA HIS A 101 -4.57 7.97 1.30
C HIS A 101 -4.40 7.08 2.54
N ALA A 102 -3.15 6.71 2.88
CA ALA A 102 -2.88 5.97 4.10
C ALA A 102 -3.30 6.80 5.32
N ARG A 103 -3.84 6.14 6.33
CA ARG A 103 -4.14 6.75 7.62
C ARG A 103 -2.99 6.46 8.56
N VAL A 104 -2.52 7.49 9.24
CA VAL A 104 -1.59 7.32 10.35
C VAL A 104 -2.40 6.74 11.50
N GLU A 105 -1.93 5.63 12.07
CA GLU A 105 -2.44 5.16 13.34
C GLU A 105 -2.14 6.25 14.37
N THR A 106 -3.17 6.98 14.81
CA THR A 106 -3.03 7.93 15.90
C THR A 106 -2.92 7.06 17.15
N ASN A 107 -1.69 6.72 17.52
CA ASN A 107 -1.41 5.81 18.61
C ASN A 107 -2.06 6.38 19.88
N ARG A 108 -3.25 5.89 20.23
CA ARG A 108 -4.02 6.41 21.37
C ARG A 108 -3.24 6.30 22.68
N ARG A 109 -2.23 5.43 22.71
CA ARG A 109 -1.29 5.24 23.82
C ARG A 109 -0.31 6.39 24.04
N MET A 110 -0.12 7.31 23.09
CA MET A 110 0.75 8.48 23.29
C MET A 110 0.03 9.69 23.91
N VAL A 111 -1.32 9.70 23.92
CA VAL A 111 -2.08 10.81 24.51
C VAL A 111 -2.02 10.78 26.05
N ASP A 112 -1.79 9.60 26.64
CA ASP A 112 -1.70 9.43 28.10
C ASP A 112 -0.26 9.48 28.65
N ALA A 113 0.74 9.61 27.78
CA ALA A 113 2.13 9.77 28.22
C ALA A 113 2.39 11.26 28.51
N GLN A 114 2.30 11.66 29.78
CA GLN A 114 2.90 12.91 30.24
C GLN A 114 4.35 12.98 29.69
N PRO A 115 4.75 14.09 29.06
CA PRO A 115 6.10 14.20 28.51
C PRO A 115 7.12 14.05 29.65
N PRO A 116 8.21 13.28 29.47
CA PRO A 116 9.25 13.18 30.48
C PRO A 116 9.91 14.55 30.64
N GLY A 117 9.55 15.26 31.72
CA GLY A 117 10.09 16.59 32.03
C GLY A 117 9.09 17.63 32.55
N SER A 118 7.78 17.37 32.58
CA SER A 118 6.82 18.28 33.21
C SER A 118 6.80 18.14 34.75
N TYR A 119 7.93 18.45 35.40
CA TYR A 119 7.89 18.77 36.83
C TYR A 119 7.46 20.23 36.96
N ASP A 120 6.20 20.47 37.35
CA ASP A 120 5.73 21.77 37.80
C ASP A 120 5.81 21.84 39.33
N PRO A 121 6.84 22.48 39.91
CA PRO A 121 7.01 22.59 41.36
C PRO A 121 5.92 23.41 42.05
N LEU A 122 5.05 24.11 41.32
CA LEU A 122 3.99 24.95 41.86
C LEU A 122 2.62 24.25 41.88
N SER A 123 2.53 23.02 41.35
CA SER A 123 1.29 22.23 41.31
C SER A 123 0.74 21.80 42.67
N VAL A 124 1.53 21.93 43.74
CA VAL A 124 1.17 21.56 45.13
C VAL A 124 0.66 22.74 45.96
N LEU A 125 0.47 23.92 45.36
CA LEU A 125 0.08 25.15 46.09
C LEU A 125 -1.35 25.65 45.82
N ASN A 126 -2.30 24.77 45.46
CA ASN A 126 -3.73 25.09 45.52
C ASN A 126 -4.52 24.01 46.25
#